data_AF-A0A8T4QIB7-F1
#
_entry.id   AF-A0A8T4QIB7-F1
#
_cell.length_a   1.000
_cell.length_b   1.000
_cell.length_c   1.000
_cell.angle_alpha   90.00
_cell.angle_beta   90.00
_cell.angle_gamma   90.00
#
_symmetry.space_group_name_H-M   'P 1'
#
loop_
_entity.id
_entity.type
_entity.pdbx_description
1 polymer ?
#
loop_
_entity_poly.entity_id
_entity_poly.type
_entity_poly.pdbx_seq_one_letter_code
_entity_poly.pdbx_strand_id
1 'polypeptide(L)'
;MGSSRTIRNIFTKSLVGGLCLGTLAVGARESYAQETQNFNLNPPQIVQTLERAQTPSLEEIAREKEEIQVRILPERRLVINFDNPVTNSESNTNAWYSAQQVIGKVSDHAGIDWGLDNNLLGRIGILGLQASLSEALNMSSHELAHTRTGKGYGPYKSSFSLKSIDWPRNFSKEFKYVPTLEQRLEEVVAGLNQDELNAFTLFRYSTLFGNKLNFDEGIAHLQSKFWDVLYNLRSREISGSECNPSQFYRIGDVSAYICSLNMKGIDFSKKDHLVQALLADLLSAQTYDSFRAVYEYLRTGQRSIKPTVFEIKGIAMTPPLISHYLTSNGSFYDIISIMNPNGENPVELNFGMSVPVKSKPVKTLRIVSDKGKGFRVEEVSEKYEPQYHLRIGAEYHNIRLGKSENAPRISPFMYLTMRYDPLRYSGISAGTEFNVPISPRFELTGKADYSRNDIMENTVKGKNEGFNFSVGLMGRF
;
A
#
# COMPACT_ATOMS: atom_id res chain seq x y z
N MET A 1 -7.80 23.11 -35.47
CA MET A 1 -7.39 21.71 -35.69
C MET A 1 -6.27 21.38 -34.72
N GLY A 2 -6.50 20.55 -33.69
CA GLY A 2 -5.47 20.27 -32.69
C GLY A 2 -5.88 19.50 -31.43
N SER A 3 -7.05 18.82 -31.39
CA SER A 3 -7.55 18.17 -30.17
C SER A 3 -7.49 16.63 -30.16
N SER A 4 -7.07 15.95 -31.23
CA SER A 4 -7.15 14.47 -31.26
C SER A 4 -5.88 13.74 -30.77
N ARG A 5 -4.73 14.41 -30.62
CA ARG A 5 -3.49 13.76 -30.11
C ARG A 5 -3.43 13.63 -28.59
N THR A 6 -4.04 14.55 -27.84
CA THR A 6 -4.01 14.54 -26.36
C THR A 6 -4.95 13.47 -25.78
N ILE A 7 -6.13 13.28 -26.38
CA ILE A 7 -7.10 12.25 -25.96
C ILE A 7 -6.58 10.84 -26.28
N ARG A 8 -5.87 10.67 -27.41
CA ARG A 8 -5.26 9.38 -27.78
C ARG A 8 -4.21 8.94 -26.77
N ASN A 9 -3.37 9.86 -26.27
CA ASN A 9 -2.32 9.55 -25.28
C ASN A 9 -2.84 9.25 -23.87
N ILE A 10 -4.01 9.77 -23.49
CA ILE A 10 -4.66 9.46 -22.20
C ILE A 10 -5.22 8.03 -22.25
N PHE A 11 -5.89 7.67 -23.36
CA PHE A 11 -6.36 6.30 -23.53
C PHE A 11 -5.21 5.30 -23.60
N THR A 12 -4.11 5.53 -24.32
CA THR A 12 -3.00 4.55 -24.33
C THR A 12 -2.27 4.42 -23.00
N LYS A 13 -2.21 5.45 -22.14
CA LYS A 13 -1.53 5.35 -20.84
C LYS A 13 -2.37 4.67 -19.76
N SER A 14 -3.68 4.94 -19.71
CA SER A 14 -4.60 4.23 -18.80
C SER A 14 -4.91 2.81 -19.30
N LEU A 15 -4.97 2.58 -20.61
CA LEU A 15 -5.21 1.27 -21.18
C LEU A 15 -3.98 0.35 -21.05
N VAL A 16 -2.73 0.86 -21.01
CA VAL A 16 -1.54 0.02 -20.74
C VAL A 16 -1.46 -0.39 -19.26
N GLY A 17 -1.88 0.47 -18.33
CA GLY A 17 -2.07 0.09 -16.92
C GLY A 17 -3.19 -0.95 -16.72
N GLY A 18 -4.26 -0.87 -17.51
CA GLY A 18 -5.36 -1.86 -17.50
C GLY A 18 -5.11 -3.14 -18.31
N LEU A 19 -4.34 -3.07 -19.41
CA LEU A 19 -4.08 -4.21 -20.32
C LEU A 19 -3.02 -5.16 -19.78
N CYS A 20 -2.07 -4.69 -18.98
CA CYS A 20 -1.12 -5.59 -18.30
C CYS A 20 -1.82 -6.49 -17.26
N LEU A 21 -3.03 -6.15 -16.83
CA LEU A 21 -3.84 -6.96 -15.91
C LEU A 21 -4.84 -7.88 -16.63
N GLY A 22 -5.12 -7.64 -17.92
CA GLY A 22 -6.10 -8.38 -18.70
C GLY A 22 -5.59 -9.66 -19.38
N THR A 23 -4.27 -9.81 -19.57
CA THR A 23 -3.70 -10.91 -20.38
C THR A 23 -3.37 -12.19 -19.62
N LEU A 24 -3.55 -12.25 -18.30
CA LEU A 24 -3.32 -13.47 -17.50
C LEU A 24 -4.59 -14.26 -17.15
N ALA A 25 -5.78 -13.77 -17.52
CA ALA A 25 -7.06 -14.35 -17.09
C ALA A 25 -7.80 -15.22 -18.13
N VAL A 26 -7.18 -15.56 -19.26
CA VAL A 26 -7.84 -16.36 -20.32
C VAL A 26 -7.06 -17.66 -20.55
N GLY A 27 -7.44 -18.69 -19.81
CA GLY A 27 -6.82 -20.01 -19.93
C GLY A 27 -7.56 -21.12 -19.19
N ALA A 28 -8.90 -21.18 -19.25
CA ALA A 28 -9.66 -22.38 -18.94
C ALA A 28 -11.13 -22.29 -19.44
N ARG A 29 -11.37 -22.79 -20.65
CA ARG A 29 -12.66 -23.33 -21.14
C ARG A 29 -12.39 -24.81 -21.40
N GLU A 30 -13.30 -25.77 -21.34
CA GLU A 30 -14.72 -25.94 -21.02
C GLU A 30 -14.91 -27.47 -21.08
N SER A 31 -15.85 -28.07 -20.33
CA SER A 31 -16.55 -29.27 -20.82
C SER A 31 -17.75 -29.65 -19.93
N TYR A 32 -18.76 -30.20 -20.63
CA TYR A 32 -20.02 -30.82 -20.19
C TYR A 32 -21.19 -29.87 -19.86
N ALA A 33 -22.42 -30.09 -20.33
CA ALA A 33 -22.99 -30.99 -21.33
C ALA A 33 -24.40 -30.46 -21.69
N GLN A 34 -24.85 -30.67 -22.93
CA GLN A 34 -26.24 -30.48 -23.38
C GLN A 34 -26.93 -31.84 -23.50
N GLU A 35 -28.23 -31.87 -23.21
CA GLU A 35 -29.36 -32.63 -23.82
C GLU A 35 -30.47 -32.77 -22.75
N THR A 36 -31.78 -32.58 -22.97
CA THR A 36 -32.67 -33.03 -24.06
C THR A 36 -33.92 -32.17 -24.23
N GLN A 37 -34.60 -32.40 -25.36
CA GLN A 37 -35.72 -31.68 -26.00
C GLN A 37 -37.15 -31.97 -25.47
N ASN A 38 -38.03 -30.98 -25.71
CA ASN A 38 -39.43 -30.99 -26.20
C ASN A 38 -40.50 -31.94 -25.67
N PHE A 39 -41.69 -31.41 -25.33
CA PHE A 39 -42.98 -31.74 -25.99
C PHE A 39 -44.07 -30.69 -25.67
N ASN A 40 -45.14 -30.74 -26.46
CA ASN A 40 -46.02 -29.65 -26.92
C ASN A 40 -47.47 -29.77 -26.40
N LEU A 41 -48.25 -28.70 -26.59
CA LEU A 41 -49.73 -28.58 -26.72
C LEU A 41 -50.60 -28.06 -25.53
N ASN A 42 -51.64 -27.34 -25.94
CA ASN A 42 -52.37 -26.23 -25.30
C ASN A 42 -53.70 -26.65 -24.59
N PRO A 43 -54.44 -25.72 -23.92
CA PRO A 43 -55.30 -25.95 -22.74
C PRO A 43 -56.82 -26.08 -23.06
N PRO A 44 -57.75 -26.21 -22.07
CA PRO A 44 -58.35 -25.01 -21.43
C PRO A 44 -58.86 -25.14 -19.96
N GLN A 45 -58.93 -23.98 -19.31
CA GLN A 45 -59.93 -23.51 -18.31
C GLN A 45 -60.16 -24.30 -17.00
N ILE A 46 -60.00 -23.62 -15.86
CA ILE A 46 -61.10 -23.26 -14.94
C ILE A 46 -60.59 -22.20 -13.94
N VAL A 47 -61.35 -21.11 -13.85
CA VAL A 47 -61.23 -20.02 -12.89
C VAL A 47 -61.68 -20.52 -11.52
N GLN A 48 -60.80 -20.52 -10.52
CA GLN A 48 -61.17 -20.41 -9.09
C GLN A 48 -60.10 -19.62 -8.31
N THR A 49 -60.47 -18.37 -8.05
CA THR A 49 -60.24 -17.57 -6.83
C THR A 49 -59.44 -18.23 -5.70
N LEU A 50 -58.28 -17.66 -5.40
CA LEU A 50 -57.77 -17.35 -4.05
C LEU A 50 -56.48 -16.55 -4.24
N GLU A 51 -56.41 -15.36 -3.65
CA GLU A 51 -55.20 -14.57 -3.49
C GLU A 51 -54.13 -15.42 -2.78
N ARG A 52 -53.31 -16.13 -3.56
CA ARG A 52 -52.02 -16.62 -3.08
C ARG A 52 -51.08 -15.43 -3.13
N ALA A 53 -50.75 -14.88 -1.98
CA ALA A 53 -49.41 -14.36 -1.78
C ALA A 53 -48.46 -15.46 -2.27
N GLN A 54 -47.86 -15.26 -3.45
CA GLN A 54 -46.88 -16.19 -3.99
C GLN A 54 -45.72 -16.16 -3.00
N THR A 55 -45.65 -17.19 -2.15
CA THR A 55 -44.43 -17.47 -1.41
C THR A 55 -43.37 -17.67 -2.47
N PRO A 56 -42.33 -16.82 -2.54
CA PRO A 56 -41.31 -16.92 -3.58
C PRO A 56 -40.74 -18.35 -3.55
N SER A 57 -40.54 -18.93 -4.73
CA SER A 57 -39.98 -20.27 -4.83
C SER A 57 -38.61 -20.31 -4.13
N LEU A 58 -38.17 -21.49 -3.67
CA LEU A 58 -36.84 -21.61 -3.05
C LEU A 58 -35.71 -21.15 -3.99
N GLU A 59 -35.91 -21.26 -5.30
CA GLU A 59 -35.00 -20.72 -6.32
C GLU A 59 -35.07 -19.20 -6.43
N GLU A 60 -36.25 -18.58 -6.32
CA GLU A 60 -36.38 -17.12 -6.25
C GLU A 60 -35.83 -16.56 -4.95
N ILE A 61 -36.06 -17.21 -3.80
CA ILE A 61 -35.44 -16.83 -2.53
C ILE A 61 -33.91 -17.01 -2.60
N ALA A 62 -33.42 -18.06 -3.26
CA ALA A 62 -31.99 -18.27 -3.45
C ALA A 62 -31.38 -17.21 -4.37
N ARG A 63 -32.01 -16.90 -5.52
CA ARG A 63 -31.59 -15.80 -6.41
C ARG A 63 -31.67 -14.46 -5.72
N GLU A 64 -32.73 -14.17 -5.00
CA GLU A 64 -32.91 -12.91 -4.28
C GLU A 64 -31.88 -12.79 -3.15
N LYS A 65 -31.56 -13.88 -2.43
CA LYS A 65 -30.45 -13.90 -1.46
C LYS A 65 -29.07 -13.76 -2.11
N GLU A 66 -28.87 -14.35 -3.28
CA GLU A 66 -27.63 -14.23 -4.06
C GLU A 66 -27.48 -12.80 -4.62
N GLU A 67 -28.55 -12.21 -5.13
CA GLU A 67 -28.62 -10.83 -5.63
C GLU A 67 -28.49 -9.80 -4.48
N ILE A 68 -29.05 -10.08 -3.30
CA ILE A 68 -28.85 -9.31 -2.06
C ILE A 68 -27.41 -9.42 -1.58
N GLN A 69 -26.78 -10.61 -1.63
CA GLN A 69 -25.36 -10.77 -1.29
C GLN A 69 -24.44 -10.01 -2.24
N VAL A 70 -24.79 -9.95 -3.54
CA VAL A 70 -24.05 -9.20 -4.57
C VAL A 70 -24.15 -7.69 -4.36
N ARG A 71 -25.22 -7.19 -3.70
CA ARG A 71 -25.50 -5.75 -3.51
C ARG A 71 -25.33 -5.23 -2.07
N ILE A 72 -24.64 -5.96 -1.19
CA ILE A 72 -24.35 -5.44 0.16
C ILE A 72 -23.40 -4.25 0.03
N LEU A 73 -23.83 -3.07 0.51
CA LEU A 73 -22.98 -1.89 0.60
C LEU A 73 -21.75 -2.19 1.45
N PRO A 74 -20.54 -1.91 0.93
CA PRO A 74 -19.32 -1.96 1.74
C PRO A 74 -19.43 -1.05 2.97
N GLU A 75 -18.97 -1.52 4.14
CA GLU A 75 -18.80 -0.64 5.30
C GLU A 75 -17.61 0.29 5.03
N ARG A 76 -17.82 1.62 5.07
CA ARG A 76 -16.77 2.61 4.81
C ARG A 76 -16.25 3.20 6.12
N ARG A 77 -14.96 3.55 6.14
CA ARG A 77 -14.27 4.05 7.35
C ARG A 77 -13.47 5.32 7.08
N LEU A 78 -13.59 6.30 7.96
CA LEU A 78 -12.69 7.44 8.03
C LEU A 78 -11.76 7.24 9.21
N VAL A 79 -10.48 7.51 9.03
CA VAL A 79 -9.44 7.47 10.05
C VAL A 79 -8.71 8.80 9.99
N ILE A 80 -8.96 9.65 10.98
CA ILE A 80 -8.42 11.01 11.03
C ILE A 80 -7.50 11.09 12.23
N ASN A 81 -6.19 11.11 11.99
CA ASN A 81 -5.20 11.42 13.01
C ASN A 81 -5.16 12.94 13.27
N PHE A 82 -4.92 13.33 14.52
CA PHE A 82 -4.70 14.73 14.89
C PHE A 82 -3.29 15.22 14.54
N ASP A 83 -2.36 14.29 14.33
CA ASP A 83 -1.04 14.58 13.78
C ASP A 83 -1.12 15.03 12.32
N ASN A 84 -0.25 15.96 11.94
CA ASN A 84 -0.22 16.52 10.60
C ASN A 84 0.25 15.47 9.55
N PRO A 85 -0.55 15.15 8.51
CA PRO A 85 -0.18 14.17 7.48
C PRO A 85 1.02 14.61 6.62
N VAL A 86 1.36 15.90 6.62
CA VAL A 86 2.54 16.42 5.92
C VAL A 86 3.84 16.18 6.70
N THR A 87 3.75 15.77 7.98
CA THR A 87 4.92 15.54 8.83
C THR A 87 4.97 14.14 9.45
N ASN A 88 3.93 13.32 9.29
CA ASN A 88 3.84 11.98 9.87
C ASN A 88 3.34 10.97 8.82
N SER A 89 4.06 9.86 8.60
CA SER A 89 3.71 8.85 7.58
C SER A 89 2.42 8.12 7.90
N GLU A 90 2.19 7.73 9.15
CA GLU A 90 0.99 6.99 9.54
C GLU A 90 -0.25 7.88 9.34
N SER A 91 -0.16 9.16 9.71
CA SER A 91 -1.22 10.14 9.43
C SER A 91 -1.42 10.38 7.93
N ASN A 92 -0.34 10.42 7.14
CA ASN A 92 -0.43 10.53 5.69
C ASN A 92 -1.18 9.32 5.10
N THR A 93 -0.80 8.11 5.51
CA THR A 93 -1.46 6.88 5.07
C THR A 93 -2.93 6.84 5.49
N ASN A 94 -3.28 7.24 6.70
CA ASN A 94 -4.66 7.24 7.17
C ASN A 94 -5.52 8.31 6.48
N ALA A 95 -4.94 9.47 6.17
CA ALA A 95 -5.59 10.50 5.36
C ALA A 95 -5.83 9.99 3.93
N TRP A 96 -4.84 9.35 3.33
CA TRP A 96 -4.95 8.70 2.02
C TRP A 96 -6.03 7.61 2.03
N TYR A 97 -6.01 6.70 3.00
CA TYR A 97 -7.00 5.62 3.15
C TYR A 97 -8.41 6.20 3.28
N SER A 98 -8.60 7.20 4.14
CA SER A 98 -9.90 7.87 4.31
C SER A 98 -10.41 8.49 3.00
N ALA A 99 -9.51 9.11 2.22
CA ALA A 99 -9.87 9.66 0.92
C ALA A 99 -10.29 8.55 -0.08
N GLN A 100 -9.61 7.39 -0.06
CA GLN A 100 -10.04 6.22 -0.83
C GLN A 100 -11.44 5.76 -0.42
N GLN A 101 -11.76 5.72 0.88
CA GLN A 101 -13.08 5.31 1.36
C GLN A 101 -14.20 6.27 0.94
N VAL A 102 -13.92 7.57 0.88
CA VAL A 102 -14.86 8.57 0.33
C VAL A 102 -15.11 8.33 -1.16
N ILE A 103 -14.06 8.10 -1.95
CA ILE A 103 -14.19 7.79 -3.37
C ILE A 103 -14.91 6.45 -3.60
N GLY A 104 -14.65 5.46 -2.74
CA GLY A 104 -15.35 4.19 -2.71
C GLY A 104 -16.86 4.38 -2.51
N LYS A 105 -17.26 5.25 -1.57
CA LYS A 105 -18.69 5.60 -1.37
C LYS A 105 -19.33 6.25 -2.59
N VAL A 106 -18.59 7.09 -3.33
CA VAL A 106 -19.08 7.65 -4.60
C VAL A 106 -19.28 6.55 -5.64
N SER A 107 -18.36 5.57 -5.70
CA SER A 107 -18.53 4.38 -6.54
C SER A 107 -19.74 3.55 -6.14
N ASP A 108 -19.96 3.37 -4.84
CA ASP A 108 -21.12 2.61 -4.34
C ASP A 108 -22.43 3.28 -4.77
N HIS A 109 -22.53 4.60 -4.64
CA HIS A 109 -23.68 5.35 -5.11
C HIS A 109 -23.88 5.23 -6.63
N ALA A 110 -22.80 5.40 -7.41
CA ALA A 110 -22.87 5.30 -8.87
C ALA A 110 -23.22 3.86 -9.34
N GLY A 111 -22.72 2.84 -8.65
CA GLY A 111 -22.96 1.45 -9.00
C GLY A 111 -24.35 0.96 -8.63
N ILE A 112 -24.75 1.18 -7.37
CA ILE A 112 -26.03 0.69 -6.83
C ILE A 112 -27.18 1.63 -7.23
N ASP A 113 -27.08 2.91 -6.89
CA ASP A 113 -28.22 3.83 -6.99
C ASP A 113 -28.44 4.30 -8.43
N TRP A 114 -27.37 4.50 -9.21
CA TRP A 114 -27.48 4.79 -10.65
C TRP A 114 -27.48 3.53 -11.53
N GLY A 115 -27.34 2.35 -10.92
CA GLY A 115 -27.44 1.06 -11.61
C GLY A 115 -26.30 0.79 -12.61
N LEU A 116 -25.14 1.44 -12.46
CA LEU A 116 -24.01 1.19 -13.36
C LEU A 116 -23.42 -0.23 -13.20
N ASP A 117 -23.66 -0.91 -12.08
CA ASP A 117 -23.19 -2.30 -11.94
C ASP A 117 -24.00 -3.33 -12.75
N ASN A 118 -25.16 -2.92 -13.25
CA ASN A 118 -26.09 -3.82 -13.95
C ASN A 118 -25.54 -4.30 -15.31
N ASN A 119 -24.48 -3.69 -15.82
CA ASN A 119 -23.83 -4.12 -17.05
C ASN A 119 -22.32 -3.92 -17.00
N LEU A 120 -21.60 -4.69 -17.83
CA LEU A 120 -20.14 -4.69 -17.87
C LEU A 120 -19.56 -3.30 -18.19
N LEU A 121 -20.19 -2.51 -19.07
CA LEU A 121 -19.66 -1.19 -19.45
C LEU A 121 -19.72 -0.21 -18.28
N GLY A 122 -20.80 -0.21 -17.49
CA GLY A 122 -20.89 0.60 -16.29
C GLY A 122 -19.88 0.19 -15.23
N ARG A 123 -19.65 -1.11 -15.04
CA ARG A 123 -18.59 -1.64 -14.15
C ARG A 123 -17.18 -1.24 -14.59
N ILE A 124 -16.89 -1.31 -15.89
CA ILE A 124 -15.62 -0.81 -16.46
C ILE A 124 -15.48 0.70 -16.24
N GLY A 125 -16.56 1.46 -16.40
CA GLY A 125 -16.59 2.91 -16.15
C GLY A 125 -16.26 3.25 -14.69
N ILE A 126 -16.89 2.57 -13.74
CA ILE A 126 -16.59 2.72 -12.31
C ILE A 126 -15.15 2.33 -12.02
N LEU A 127 -14.68 1.18 -12.52
CA LEU A 127 -13.31 0.73 -12.34
C LEU A 127 -12.29 1.76 -12.82
N GLY A 128 -12.51 2.33 -14.01
CA GLY A 128 -11.63 3.34 -14.60
C GLY A 128 -11.60 4.65 -13.81
N LEU A 129 -12.76 5.07 -13.27
CA LEU A 129 -12.85 6.24 -12.39
C LEU A 129 -12.10 5.99 -11.08
N GLN A 130 -12.31 4.84 -10.44
CA GLN A 130 -11.64 4.43 -9.21
C GLN A 130 -10.12 4.39 -9.38
N ALA A 131 -9.64 3.71 -10.42
CA ALA A 131 -8.21 3.64 -10.73
C ALA A 131 -7.60 5.04 -10.93
N SER A 132 -8.28 5.94 -11.65
CA SER A 132 -7.75 7.28 -11.91
C SER A 132 -7.67 8.16 -10.66
N LEU A 133 -8.71 8.10 -9.80
CA LEU A 133 -8.73 8.88 -8.57
C LEU A 133 -7.77 8.32 -7.52
N SER A 134 -7.72 6.99 -7.40
CA SER A 134 -6.79 6.30 -6.50
C SER A 134 -5.33 6.56 -6.87
N GLU A 135 -4.99 6.56 -8.16
CA GLU A 135 -3.67 6.97 -8.66
C GLU A 135 -3.30 8.38 -8.19
N ALA A 136 -4.21 9.35 -8.36
CA ALA A 136 -3.97 10.74 -7.97
C ALA A 136 -3.78 10.88 -6.45
N LEU A 137 -4.54 10.12 -5.65
CA LEU A 137 -4.35 10.07 -4.21
C LEU A 137 -3.03 9.42 -3.82
N ASN A 138 -2.68 8.29 -4.44
CA ASN A 138 -1.43 7.58 -4.17
C ASN A 138 -0.22 8.50 -4.46
N MET A 139 -0.21 9.14 -5.62
CA MET A 139 0.80 10.13 -5.98
C MET A 139 0.84 11.31 -5.00
N SER A 140 -0.32 11.80 -4.53
CA SER A 140 -0.33 12.89 -3.54
C SER A 140 0.32 12.46 -2.23
N SER A 141 -0.01 11.25 -1.74
CA SER A 141 0.59 10.67 -0.53
C SER A 141 2.11 10.50 -0.70
N HIS A 142 2.55 9.97 -1.84
CA HIS A 142 3.95 9.82 -2.24
C HIS A 142 4.72 11.17 -2.21
N GLU A 143 4.18 12.19 -2.85
CA GLU A 143 4.79 13.53 -2.91
C GLU A 143 4.86 14.22 -1.54
N LEU A 144 3.85 13.99 -0.68
CA LEU A 144 3.84 14.47 0.70
C LEU A 144 4.93 13.78 1.55
N ALA A 145 5.25 12.52 1.29
CA ALA A 145 6.31 11.83 2.00
C ALA A 145 7.69 12.42 1.72
N HIS A 146 7.99 12.78 0.47
CA HIS A 146 9.21 13.55 0.15
C HIS A 146 9.24 14.90 0.86
N THR A 147 8.09 15.60 0.89
CA THR A 147 7.96 16.90 1.56
C THR A 147 8.25 16.80 3.05
N ARG A 148 7.72 15.78 3.70
CA ARG A 148 7.95 15.47 5.11
C ARG A 148 9.44 15.29 5.40
N THR A 149 10.08 14.38 4.69
CA THR A 149 11.50 14.07 4.91
C THR A 149 12.38 15.28 4.62
N GLY A 150 12.10 16.00 3.52
CA GLY A 150 12.84 17.23 3.17
C GLY A 150 12.76 18.34 4.23
N LYS A 151 11.58 18.54 4.85
CA LYS A 151 11.39 19.50 5.95
C LYS A 151 12.14 19.13 7.23
N GLY A 152 12.40 17.84 7.46
CA GLY A 152 13.14 17.36 8.62
C GLY A 152 14.59 17.84 8.67
N TYR A 153 15.16 18.24 7.53
CA TYR A 153 16.59 18.57 7.40
C TYR A 153 16.90 20.07 7.25
N GLY A 154 15.89 20.91 6.99
CA GLY A 154 16.10 22.33 6.79
C GLY A 154 14.99 23.02 5.98
N PRO A 155 15.23 24.26 5.51
CA PRO A 155 14.22 25.03 4.79
C PRO A 155 13.87 24.37 3.45
N TYR A 156 12.68 23.79 3.41
CA TYR A 156 12.12 23.09 2.26
C TYR A 156 10.82 23.76 1.85
N LYS A 157 10.70 24.14 0.57
CA LYS A 157 9.48 24.72 0.02
C LYS A 157 8.80 23.69 -0.87
N SER A 158 7.60 23.27 -0.48
CA SER A 158 6.69 22.54 -1.34
C SER A 158 5.50 23.42 -1.71
N SER A 159 4.99 23.31 -2.93
CA SER A 159 3.68 23.86 -3.27
C SER A 159 2.95 22.96 -4.25
N PHE A 160 1.62 22.99 -4.17
CA PHE A 160 0.75 22.33 -5.14
C PHE A 160 0.08 23.39 -6.01
N SER A 161 0.08 23.18 -7.32
CA SER A 161 -0.67 23.99 -8.27
C SER A 161 -1.11 23.09 -9.42
N LEU A 162 -2.42 22.97 -9.62
CA LEU A 162 -3.02 22.18 -10.68
C LEU A 162 -2.74 22.84 -12.05
N LYS A 163 -1.60 22.51 -12.64
CA LYS A 163 -1.10 23.02 -13.93
C LYS A 163 -1.20 21.98 -15.04
N SER A 164 -1.29 20.71 -14.69
CA SER A 164 -1.28 19.59 -15.62
C SER A 164 -2.14 18.42 -15.11
N ILE A 165 -2.59 17.58 -16.04
CA ILE A 165 -3.12 16.25 -15.72
C ILE A 165 -1.99 15.27 -15.33
N ASP A 166 -0.74 15.60 -15.66
CA ASP A 166 0.45 14.90 -15.17
C ASP A 166 0.67 15.28 -13.70
N TRP A 167 0.09 14.48 -12.80
CA TRP A 167 -0.03 14.79 -11.37
C TRP A 167 1.29 15.20 -10.67
N PRO A 168 2.44 14.55 -10.93
CA PRO A 168 3.73 14.96 -10.36
C PRO A 168 4.10 16.42 -10.69
N ARG A 169 3.76 16.90 -11.89
CA ARG A 169 4.10 18.28 -12.32
C ARG A 169 3.34 19.35 -11.57
N ASN A 170 2.31 18.96 -10.82
CA ASN A 170 1.54 19.88 -9.98
C ASN A 170 2.24 20.14 -8.65
N PHE A 171 3.23 19.34 -8.27
CA PHE A 171 4.06 19.57 -7.10
C PHE A 171 5.35 20.27 -7.50
N SER A 172 5.70 21.34 -6.78
CA SER A 172 7.04 21.93 -6.84
C SER A 172 7.74 21.72 -5.51
N LYS A 173 9.03 21.35 -5.59
CA LYS A 173 9.90 21.07 -4.46
C LYS A 173 11.18 21.88 -4.63
N GLU A 174 11.57 22.63 -3.60
CA GLU A 174 12.78 23.44 -3.63
C GLU A 174 13.53 23.32 -2.29
N PHE A 175 14.77 22.86 -2.37
CA PHE A 175 15.72 22.90 -1.26
C PHE A 175 16.43 24.23 -1.26
N LYS A 176 16.48 24.92 -0.11
CA LYS A 176 17.26 26.15 0.05
C LYS A 176 18.69 25.91 0.54
N TYR A 177 19.17 24.67 0.46
CA TYR A 177 20.52 24.25 0.86
C TYR A 177 20.95 23.01 0.04
N VAL A 178 22.22 22.63 0.13
CA VAL A 178 22.75 21.39 -0.49
C VAL A 178 22.65 20.26 0.55
N PRO A 179 21.74 19.29 0.39
CA PRO A 179 21.61 18.18 1.35
C PRO A 179 22.76 17.19 1.24
N THR A 180 23.02 16.47 2.34
CA THR A 180 23.99 15.38 2.37
C THR A 180 23.51 14.20 1.54
N LEU A 181 24.41 13.27 1.20
CA LEU A 181 24.05 12.04 0.48
C LEU A 181 23.02 11.20 1.26
N GLU A 182 23.14 11.14 2.59
CA GLU A 182 22.21 10.38 3.44
C GLU A 182 20.82 11.05 3.47
N GLN A 183 20.77 12.37 3.67
CA GLN A 183 19.52 13.13 3.61
C GLN A 183 18.82 12.97 2.25
N ARG A 184 19.61 12.89 1.17
CA ARG A 184 19.10 12.60 -0.18
C ARG A 184 18.55 11.19 -0.29
N LEU A 185 19.28 10.18 0.17
CA LEU A 185 18.82 8.79 0.19
C LEU A 185 17.48 8.68 0.90
N GLU A 186 17.35 9.27 2.09
CA GLU A 186 16.12 9.24 2.87
C GLU A 186 14.98 10.00 2.18
N GLU A 187 15.25 11.13 1.53
CA GLU A 187 14.24 11.86 0.75
C GLU A 187 13.72 11.04 -0.42
N VAL A 188 14.61 10.50 -1.28
CA VAL A 188 14.20 9.83 -2.53
C VAL A 188 13.42 8.54 -2.28
N VAL A 189 13.71 7.84 -1.18
CA VAL A 189 12.96 6.62 -0.83
C VAL A 189 11.63 6.90 -0.15
N ALA A 190 11.42 8.11 0.39
CA ALA A 190 10.27 8.41 1.22
C ALA A 190 8.93 8.20 0.50
N GLY A 191 8.85 8.57 -0.79
CA GLY A 191 7.67 8.36 -1.62
C GLY A 191 7.36 6.88 -1.83
N LEU A 192 8.35 6.10 -2.30
CA LEU A 192 8.18 4.67 -2.55
C LEU A 192 7.83 3.89 -1.27
N ASN A 193 8.47 4.23 -0.15
CA ASN A 193 8.13 3.65 1.16
C ASN A 193 6.71 4.02 1.60
N GLN A 194 6.23 5.21 1.24
CA GLN A 194 4.87 5.65 1.55
C GLN A 194 3.82 4.85 0.77
N ASP A 195 4.10 4.45 -0.47
CA ASP A 195 3.22 3.58 -1.24
C ASP A 195 3.10 2.19 -0.62
N GLU A 196 4.21 1.61 -0.17
CA GLU A 196 4.19 0.33 0.56
C GLU A 196 3.42 0.42 1.89
N LEU A 197 3.57 1.52 2.63
CA LEU A 197 2.76 1.77 3.83
C LEU A 197 1.26 1.88 3.52
N ASN A 198 0.90 2.48 2.38
CA ASN A 198 -0.47 2.57 1.90
C ASN A 198 -1.04 1.17 1.58
N ALA A 199 -0.26 0.34 0.86
CA ALA A 199 -0.62 -1.04 0.54
C ALA A 199 -0.79 -1.91 1.80
N PHE A 200 0.13 -1.79 2.76
CA PHE A 200 0.04 -2.44 4.07
C PHE A 200 -1.23 -2.04 4.82
N THR A 201 -1.59 -0.77 4.81
CA THR A 201 -2.78 -0.28 5.54
C THR A 201 -4.07 -0.86 4.96
N LEU A 202 -4.18 -1.02 3.64
CA LEU A 202 -5.31 -1.70 3.01
C LEU A 202 -5.38 -3.18 3.40
N PHE A 203 -4.24 -3.89 3.43
CA PHE A 203 -4.18 -5.26 3.91
C PHE A 203 -4.66 -5.38 5.37
N ARG A 204 -4.15 -4.50 6.25
CA ARG A 204 -4.51 -4.46 7.67
C ARG A 204 -6.01 -4.20 7.86
N TYR A 205 -6.58 -3.22 7.16
CA TYR A 205 -8.01 -2.91 7.26
C TYR A 205 -8.95 -3.98 6.68
N SER A 206 -8.62 -4.51 5.50
CA SER A 206 -9.43 -5.56 4.87
C SER A 206 -9.41 -6.87 5.64
N THR A 207 -8.29 -7.19 6.30
CA THR A 207 -8.13 -8.42 7.07
C THR A 207 -8.60 -8.30 8.51
N LEU A 208 -8.03 -7.38 9.31
CA LEU A 208 -8.25 -7.35 10.77
C LEU A 208 -9.59 -6.77 11.18
N PHE A 209 -10.10 -5.82 10.40
CA PHE A 209 -11.23 -5.02 10.82
C PHE A 209 -12.46 -5.25 9.97
N GLY A 210 -12.31 -5.62 8.69
CA GLY A 210 -13.43 -5.85 7.77
C GLY A 210 -13.72 -7.34 7.47
N ASN A 211 -12.70 -8.20 7.53
CA ASN A 211 -12.72 -9.55 6.93
C ASN A 211 -13.34 -9.56 5.51
N LYS A 212 -13.09 -8.50 4.77
CA LYS A 212 -13.65 -8.21 3.45
C LYS A 212 -12.66 -7.31 2.71
N LEU A 213 -12.42 -7.62 1.45
CA LEU A 213 -11.68 -6.77 0.52
C LEU A 213 -12.65 -6.24 -0.52
N ASN A 214 -12.83 -4.92 -0.56
CA ASN A 214 -13.63 -4.27 -1.59
C ASN A 214 -12.84 -4.18 -2.90
N PHE A 215 -13.53 -4.18 -4.05
CA PHE A 215 -12.85 -4.11 -5.35
C PHE A 215 -12.04 -2.81 -5.51
N ASP A 216 -12.56 -1.68 -5.01
CA ASP A 216 -11.88 -0.38 -5.06
C ASP A 216 -10.63 -0.35 -4.17
N GLU A 217 -10.69 -0.98 -3.00
CA GLU A 217 -9.51 -1.22 -2.14
C GLU A 217 -8.51 -2.15 -2.82
N GLY A 218 -8.98 -3.17 -3.55
CA GLY A 218 -8.13 -4.04 -4.35
C GLY A 218 -7.36 -3.26 -5.44
N ILE A 219 -8.01 -2.35 -6.15
CA ILE A 219 -7.34 -1.47 -7.12
C ILE A 219 -6.30 -0.60 -6.43
N ALA A 220 -6.68 0.07 -5.34
CA ALA A 220 -5.79 0.94 -4.60
C ALA A 220 -4.57 0.18 -4.07
N HIS A 221 -4.76 -1.05 -3.57
CA HIS A 221 -3.67 -1.91 -3.13
C HIS A 221 -2.73 -2.24 -4.28
N LEU A 222 -3.26 -2.70 -5.43
CA LEU A 222 -2.44 -3.02 -6.61
C LEU A 222 -1.65 -1.81 -7.12
N GLN A 223 -2.25 -0.63 -7.14
CA GLN A 223 -1.58 0.59 -7.58
C GLN A 223 -0.45 1.00 -6.65
N SER A 224 -0.69 0.99 -5.34
CA SER A 224 0.36 1.29 -4.35
C SER A 224 1.46 0.22 -4.38
N LYS A 225 1.10 -1.06 -4.53
CA LYS A 225 2.03 -2.18 -4.48
C LYS A 225 2.97 -2.23 -5.70
N PHE A 226 2.43 -2.11 -6.91
CA PHE A 226 3.23 -2.15 -8.15
C PHE A 226 3.86 -0.80 -8.56
N TRP A 227 3.75 0.22 -7.70
CA TRP A 227 4.19 1.57 -8.04
C TRP A 227 5.69 1.65 -8.30
N ASP A 228 6.47 0.96 -7.47
CA ASP A 228 7.92 0.90 -7.52
C ASP A 228 8.43 0.16 -8.78
N VAL A 229 7.76 -0.91 -9.20
CA VAL A 229 7.97 -1.62 -10.48
C VAL A 229 7.72 -0.66 -11.64
N LEU A 230 6.59 0.05 -11.62
CA LEU A 230 6.25 1.01 -12.66
C LEU A 230 7.25 2.18 -12.72
N TYR A 231 7.67 2.70 -11.57
CA TYR A 231 8.69 3.73 -11.45
C TYR A 231 10.02 3.27 -12.01
N ASN A 232 10.45 2.05 -11.65
CA ASN A 232 11.65 1.45 -12.19
C ASN A 232 11.56 1.32 -13.71
N LEU A 233 10.48 0.76 -14.26
CA LEU A 233 10.34 0.60 -15.71
C LEU A 233 10.32 1.93 -16.47
N ARG A 234 9.73 2.99 -15.88
CA ARG A 234 9.68 4.33 -16.47
C ARG A 234 10.97 5.14 -16.28
N SER A 235 11.76 4.84 -15.26
CA SER A 235 12.98 5.58 -14.98
C SER A 235 14.07 5.23 -15.99
N ARG A 236 14.74 6.27 -16.51
CA ARG A 236 15.93 6.08 -17.33
C ARG A 236 17.09 5.63 -16.45
N GLU A 237 17.93 4.74 -16.97
CA GLU A 237 19.19 4.37 -16.33
C GLU A 237 20.18 5.54 -16.36
N ILE A 238 20.81 5.81 -15.23
CA ILE A 238 21.74 6.92 -15.04
C ILE A 238 23.04 6.37 -14.50
N SER A 239 24.16 6.78 -15.10
CA SER A 239 25.49 6.30 -14.74
C SER A 239 26.55 7.40 -14.85
N GLY A 240 27.68 7.18 -14.17
CA GLY A 240 28.88 8.01 -14.32
C GLY A 240 28.67 9.48 -13.91
N SER A 241 29.01 10.41 -14.80
CA SER A 241 28.95 11.86 -14.52
C SER A 241 27.53 12.43 -14.38
N GLU A 242 26.51 11.69 -14.82
CA GLU A 242 25.10 12.07 -14.60
C GLU A 242 24.66 11.80 -13.14
N CYS A 243 25.43 10.99 -12.41
CA CYS A 243 25.27 10.74 -10.98
C CYS A 243 25.83 11.89 -10.12
N ASN A 244 25.17 13.05 -10.20
CA ASN A 244 25.55 14.24 -9.45
C ASN A 244 24.45 14.64 -8.43
N PRO A 245 24.75 14.66 -7.11
CA PRO A 245 23.78 15.02 -6.06
C PRO A 245 23.08 16.37 -6.26
N SER A 246 23.75 17.30 -6.95
CA SER A 246 23.18 18.61 -7.28
C SER A 246 22.13 18.57 -8.39
N GLN A 247 21.96 17.46 -9.12
CA GLN A 247 21.01 17.32 -10.24
C GLN A 247 19.92 16.26 -9.99
N PHE A 248 19.88 15.63 -8.81
CA PHE A 248 18.95 14.53 -8.51
C PHE A 248 17.47 14.92 -8.60
N TYR A 249 17.12 16.19 -8.41
CA TYR A 249 15.73 16.67 -8.59
C TYR A 249 15.23 16.59 -10.05
N ARG A 250 16.10 16.30 -11.01
CA ARG A 250 15.75 16.08 -12.43
C ARG A 250 15.64 14.60 -12.79
N ILE A 251 15.87 13.73 -11.83
CA ILE A 251 15.98 12.28 -11.98
C ILE A 251 14.84 11.64 -11.19
N GLY A 252 14.26 10.55 -11.69
CA GLY A 252 13.22 9.81 -10.97
C GLY A 252 13.78 9.09 -9.74
N ASP A 253 12.95 8.89 -8.71
CA ASP A 253 13.36 8.45 -7.37
C ASP A 253 14.21 7.17 -7.37
N VAL A 254 13.80 6.15 -8.13
CA VAL A 254 14.54 4.87 -8.26
C VAL A 254 15.96 5.09 -8.79
N SER A 255 16.11 5.90 -9.83
CA SER A 255 17.43 6.17 -10.42
C SER A 255 18.30 7.02 -9.49
N ALA A 256 17.71 7.99 -8.79
CA ALA A 256 18.40 8.80 -7.79
C ALA A 256 18.85 7.94 -6.59
N TYR A 257 18.02 6.99 -6.16
CA TYR A 257 18.32 6.04 -5.10
C TYR A 257 19.49 5.12 -5.46
N ILE A 258 19.41 4.44 -6.62
CA ILE A 258 20.48 3.59 -7.16
C ILE A 258 21.78 4.36 -7.26
N CYS A 259 21.72 5.57 -7.82
CA CYS A 259 22.87 6.44 -7.94
C CYS A 259 23.50 6.76 -6.57
N SER A 260 22.67 7.12 -5.60
CA SER A 260 23.11 7.48 -4.26
C SER A 260 23.75 6.30 -3.51
N LEU A 261 23.19 5.09 -3.64
CA LEU A 261 23.79 3.87 -3.09
C LEU A 261 25.16 3.59 -3.73
N ASN A 262 25.27 3.69 -5.06
CA ASN A 262 26.54 3.47 -5.76
C ASN A 262 27.60 4.51 -5.36
N MET A 263 27.22 5.77 -5.16
CA MET A 263 28.11 6.81 -4.61
C MET A 263 28.57 6.50 -3.18
N LYS A 264 27.72 5.85 -2.38
CA LYS A 264 28.05 5.37 -1.03
C LYS A 264 28.93 4.11 -1.05
N GLY A 265 29.14 3.49 -2.21
CA GLY A 265 29.92 2.25 -2.35
C GLY A 265 29.08 0.97 -2.25
N ILE A 266 27.76 1.08 -2.35
CA ILE A 266 26.82 -0.04 -2.35
C ILE A 266 26.47 -0.35 -3.81
N ASP A 267 26.89 -1.52 -4.28
CA ASP A 267 26.64 -2.00 -5.65
C ASP A 267 25.19 -2.44 -5.78
N PHE A 268 24.37 -1.54 -6.29
CA PHE A 268 22.94 -1.76 -6.50
C PHE A 268 22.57 -1.35 -7.91
N SER A 269 21.85 -2.20 -8.62
CA SER A 269 21.44 -1.94 -10.00
C SER A 269 19.93 -1.80 -10.13
N LYS A 270 19.50 -1.26 -11.27
CA LYS A 270 18.08 -1.19 -11.63
C LYS A 270 17.44 -2.57 -11.70
N LYS A 271 18.20 -3.58 -12.14
CA LYS A 271 17.76 -4.99 -12.16
C LYS A 271 17.56 -5.53 -10.75
N ASP A 272 18.48 -5.24 -9.82
CA ASP A 272 18.35 -5.70 -8.43
C ASP A 272 17.08 -5.13 -7.80
N HIS A 273 16.84 -3.83 -7.95
CA HIS A 273 15.61 -3.19 -7.50
C HIS A 273 14.37 -3.84 -8.13
N LEU A 274 14.33 -4.00 -9.45
CA LEU A 274 13.16 -4.53 -10.15
C LEU A 274 12.83 -5.96 -9.73
N VAL A 275 13.85 -6.81 -9.60
CA VAL A 275 13.67 -8.20 -9.16
C VAL A 275 13.16 -8.22 -7.71
N GLN A 276 13.69 -7.36 -6.85
CA GLN A 276 13.29 -7.32 -5.44
C GLN A 276 11.84 -6.83 -5.26
N ALA A 277 11.46 -5.78 -5.98
CA ALA A 277 10.09 -5.27 -6.05
C ALA A 277 9.11 -6.36 -6.54
N LEU A 278 9.40 -6.97 -7.70
CA LEU A 278 8.57 -8.03 -8.27
C LEU A 278 8.45 -9.25 -7.35
N LEU A 279 9.52 -9.64 -6.64
CA LEU A 279 9.44 -10.73 -5.68
C LEU A 279 8.51 -10.39 -4.52
N ALA A 280 8.58 -9.18 -3.96
CA ALA A 280 7.70 -8.76 -2.89
C ALA A 280 6.23 -8.73 -3.35
N ASP A 281 5.96 -8.18 -4.54
CA ASP A 281 4.61 -8.04 -5.08
C ASP A 281 3.98 -9.39 -5.44
N LEU A 282 4.73 -10.25 -6.12
CA LEU A 282 4.23 -11.55 -6.60
C LEU A 282 4.17 -12.61 -5.51
N LEU A 283 4.93 -12.48 -4.42
CA LEU A 283 4.83 -13.41 -3.28
C LEU A 283 3.80 -12.95 -2.24
N SER A 284 3.26 -11.74 -2.38
CA SER A 284 2.18 -11.23 -1.52
C SER A 284 0.83 -11.81 -1.97
N ALA A 285 0.17 -12.62 -1.13
CA ALA A 285 -1.13 -13.18 -1.51
C ALA A 285 -2.23 -12.12 -1.67
N GLN A 286 -2.12 -11.02 -0.92
CA GLN A 286 -3.03 -9.88 -1.04
C GLN A 286 -3.06 -9.30 -2.46
N THR A 287 -1.96 -9.41 -3.22
CA THR A 287 -1.90 -9.04 -4.63
C THR A 287 -2.91 -9.85 -5.45
N TYR A 288 -2.97 -11.17 -5.23
CA TYR A 288 -3.91 -12.05 -5.93
C TYR A 288 -5.34 -11.91 -5.44
N ASP A 289 -5.55 -11.69 -4.14
CA ASP A 289 -6.88 -11.34 -3.63
C ASP A 289 -7.40 -10.04 -4.24
N SER A 290 -6.53 -9.06 -4.41
CA SER A 290 -6.87 -7.79 -5.05
C SER A 290 -7.23 -7.98 -6.53
N PHE A 291 -6.48 -8.81 -7.27
CA PHE A 291 -6.86 -9.18 -8.63
C PHE A 291 -8.20 -9.91 -8.69
N ARG A 292 -8.42 -10.84 -7.76
CA ARG A 292 -9.68 -11.59 -7.65
C ARG A 292 -10.85 -10.66 -7.35
N ALA A 293 -10.68 -9.67 -6.45
CA ALA A 293 -11.73 -8.71 -6.11
C ALA A 293 -12.15 -7.89 -7.34
N VAL A 294 -11.16 -7.40 -8.11
CA VAL A 294 -11.41 -6.67 -9.36
C VAL A 294 -12.07 -7.55 -10.41
N TYR A 295 -11.61 -8.79 -10.55
CA TYR A 295 -12.17 -9.76 -11.48
C TYR A 295 -13.63 -10.09 -11.16
N GLU A 296 -13.94 -10.42 -9.90
CA GLU A 296 -15.31 -10.73 -9.47
C GLU A 296 -16.23 -9.52 -9.66
N TYR A 297 -15.75 -8.31 -9.35
CA TYR A 297 -16.52 -7.10 -9.65
C TYR A 297 -16.82 -6.98 -11.15
N LEU A 298 -15.82 -7.08 -12.03
CA LEU A 298 -16.05 -6.99 -13.47
C LEU A 298 -16.94 -8.10 -14.02
N ARG A 299 -16.85 -9.31 -13.47
CA ARG A 299 -17.59 -10.50 -13.92
C ARG A 299 -19.04 -10.48 -13.44
N THR A 300 -19.27 -10.34 -12.15
CA THR A 300 -20.57 -10.54 -11.50
C THR A 300 -21.17 -9.27 -10.91
N GLY A 301 -20.37 -8.22 -10.72
CA GLY A 301 -20.77 -7.01 -10.00
C GLY A 301 -20.56 -7.13 -8.49
N GLN A 302 -20.00 -8.24 -8.02
CA GLN A 302 -19.68 -8.44 -6.60
C GLN A 302 -18.66 -7.40 -6.13
N ARG A 303 -19.07 -6.52 -5.19
CA ARG A 303 -18.21 -5.42 -4.70
C ARG A 303 -17.15 -5.84 -3.69
N SER A 304 -17.34 -6.95 -3.00
CA SER A 304 -16.44 -7.39 -1.95
C SER A 304 -16.23 -8.89 -1.96
N ILE A 305 -15.02 -9.33 -1.68
CA ILE A 305 -14.66 -10.74 -1.48
C ILE A 305 -14.15 -10.97 -0.06
N LYS A 306 -14.14 -12.23 0.38
CA LYS A 306 -13.40 -12.60 1.60
C LYS A 306 -11.92 -12.78 1.26
N PRO A 307 -10.99 -12.17 2.03
CA PRO A 307 -9.57 -12.42 1.91
C PRO A 307 -9.22 -13.90 2.04
N THR A 308 -8.14 -14.32 1.40
CA THR A 308 -7.64 -15.70 1.48
C THR A 308 -7.06 -15.97 2.86
N VAL A 309 -7.45 -17.10 3.45
CA VAL A 309 -6.97 -17.60 4.74
C VAL A 309 -6.72 -19.09 4.57
N PHE A 310 -5.65 -19.60 5.17
CA PHE A 310 -5.32 -21.03 5.21
C PHE A 310 -5.20 -21.51 6.65
N GLU A 311 -5.32 -22.82 6.87
CA GLU A 311 -5.32 -23.39 8.22
C GLU A 311 -4.08 -24.24 8.44
N ILE A 312 -3.33 -23.96 9.52
CA ILE A 312 -2.23 -24.80 9.98
C ILE A 312 -2.59 -25.35 11.36
N LYS A 313 -2.78 -26.67 11.47
CA LYS A 313 -3.06 -27.36 12.74
C LYS A 313 -4.20 -26.72 13.55
N GLY A 314 -5.32 -26.37 12.93
CA GLY A 314 -6.45 -25.72 13.61
C GLY A 314 -6.38 -24.20 13.71
N ILE A 315 -5.27 -23.58 13.27
CA ILE A 315 -5.07 -22.13 13.36
C ILE A 315 -5.21 -21.53 11.96
N ALA A 316 -6.24 -20.70 11.80
CA ALA A 316 -6.42 -19.87 10.61
C ALA A 316 -5.31 -18.80 10.52
N MET A 317 -4.68 -18.65 9.37
CA MET A 317 -3.63 -17.67 9.11
C MET A 317 -3.84 -17.01 7.74
N THR A 318 -3.59 -15.71 7.62
CA THR A 318 -3.46 -15.11 6.29
C THR A 318 -2.13 -15.51 5.67
N PRO A 319 -2.07 -15.74 4.35
CA PRO A 319 -0.78 -15.77 3.69
C PRO A 319 -0.05 -14.42 3.88
N PRO A 320 1.27 -14.40 3.74
CA PRO A 320 2.04 -13.21 4.03
C PRO A 320 1.76 -12.08 3.02
N LEU A 321 1.72 -10.85 3.53
CA LEU A 321 2.06 -9.65 2.77
C LEU A 321 3.57 -9.44 2.88
N ILE A 322 4.23 -9.17 1.77
CA ILE A 322 5.65 -8.84 1.71
C ILE A 322 5.78 -7.42 1.16
N SER A 323 6.12 -6.47 2.03
CA SER A 323 6.42 -5.08 1.63
C SER A 323 7.89 -4.91 1.32
N HIS A 324 8.20 -4.21 0.22
CA HIS A 324 9.58 -3.89 -0.19
C HIS A 324 9.91 -2.44 0.16
N TYR A 325 10.50 -2.25 1.33
CA TYR A 325 10.99 -0.93 1.73
C TYR A 325 12.43 -0.70 1.27
N LEU A 326 12.75 0.57 1.04
CA LEU A 326 14.09 1.03 0.68
C LEU A 326 14.71 1.77 1.87
N THR A 327 15.99 1.49 2.12
CA THR A 327 16.77 2.09 3.20
C THR A 327 18.09 2.64 2.68
N SER A 328 18.86 3.35 3.50
CA SER A 328 20.19 3.84 3.12
C SER A 328 21.26 2.75 2.99
N ASN A 329 20.91 1.49 3.28
CA ASN A 329 21.76 0.30 3.11
C ASN A 329 21.26 -0.64 2.01
N GLY A 330 20.26 -0.25 1.23
CA GLY A 330 19.59 -1.11 0.25
C GLY A 330 18.19 -1.51 0.70
N SER A 331 17.71 -2.60 0.12
CA SER A 331 16.33 -3.07 0.33
C SER A 331 16.12 -3.76 1.67
N PHE A 332 14.91 -3.61 2.18
CA PHE A 332 14.41 -4.26 3.37
C PHE A 332 13.02 -4.83 3.09
N TYR A 333 12.85 -6.14 3.25
CA TYR A 333 11.53 -6.75 3.20
C TYR A 333 10.92 -6.77 4.59
N ASP A 334 9.65 -6.45 4.68
CA ASP A 334 8.83 -6.64 5.87
C ASP A 334 7.71 -7.62 5.55
N ILE A 335 7.70 -8.76 6.23
CA ILE A 335 6.78 -9.87 5.98
C ILE A 335 5.78 -9.95 7.12
N ILE A 336 4.50 -9.83 6.80
CA ILE A 336 3.42 -9.78 7.79
C ILE A 336 2.38 -10.86 7.50
N SER A 337 2.01 -11.61 8.53
CA SER A 337 0.92 -12.59 8.48
C SER A 337 0.06 -12.44 9.73
N ILE A 338 -1.25 -12.64 9.60
CA ILE A 338 -2.20 -12.50 10.70
C ILE A 338 -2.70 -13.89 11.08
N MET A 339 -2.47 -14.27 12.33
CA MET A 339 -3.07 -15.45 12.96
C MET A 339 -4.46 -15.12 13.48
N ASN A 340 -5.36 -16.09 13.33
CA ASN A 340 -6.75 -16.02 13.74
C ASN A 340 -7.44 -14.72 13.26
N PRO A 341 -7.37 -14.37 11.96
CA PRO A 341 -7.86 -13.08 11.45
C PRO A 341 -9.36 -12.84 11.70
N ASN A 342 -10.13 -13.93 11.89
CA ASN A 342 -11.58 -13.90 12.12
C ASN A 342 -11.96 -14.11 13.59
N GLY A 343 -10.98 -14.29 14.47
CA GLY A 343 -11.21 -14.49 15.89
C GLY A 343 -11.32 -13.19 16.67
N GLU A 344 -11.62 -13.31 17.97
CA GLU A 344 -11.77 -12.15 18.86
C GLU A 344 -10.47 -11.35 19.03
N ASN A 345 -9.33 -12.05 19.04
CA ASN A 345 -8.02 -11.45 19.24
C ASN A 345 -7.03 -11.97 18.17
N PRO A 346 -7.03 -11.38 16.96
CA PRO A 346 -6.04 -11.67 15.95
C PRO A 346 -4.62 -11.33 16.44
N VAL A 347 -3.62 -12.00 15.89
CA VAL A 347 -2.20 -11.69 16.16
C VAL A 347 -1.50 -11.42 14.85
N GLU A 348 -0.98 -10.20 14.68
CA GLU A 348 -0.12 -9.85 13.57
C GLU A 348 1.32 -10.28 13.90
N LEU A 349 1.87 -11.16 13.08
CA LEU A 349 3.26 -11.59 13.16
C LEU A 349 4.09 -10.83 12.12
N ASN A 350 5.24 -10.35 12.53
CA ASN A 350 6.16 -9.60 11.68
C ASN A 350 7.54 -10.24 11.64
N PHE A 351 8.06 -10.39 10.43
CA PHE A 351 9.43 -10.81 10.17
C PHE A 351 10.00 -9.96 9.04
N GLY A 352 11.05 -9.18 9.32
CA GLY A 352 11.72 -8.35 8.34
C GLY A 352 13.18 -8.71 8.13
N MET A 353 13.70 -8.48 6.93
CA MET A 353 15.10 -8.73 6.59
C MET A 353 15.64 -7.72 5.59
N SER A 354 16.86 -7.22 5.82
CA SER A 354 17.63 -6.50 4.82
C SER A 354 18.18 -7.49 3.79
N VAL A 355 18.19 -7.09 2.52
CA VAL A 355 18.77 -7.88 1.43
C VAL A 355 20.28 -7.58 1.33
N PRO A 356 21.16 -8.59 1.48
CA PRO A 356 22.59 -8.40 1.29
C PRO A 356 22.92 -7.87 -0.11
N VAL A 357 23.78 -6.87 -0.16
CA VAL A 357 24.28 -6.27 -1.40
C VAL A 357 25.79 -6.21 -1.40
N LYS A 358 26.41 -6.18 -2.58
CA LYS A 358 27.87 -6.11 -2.66
C LYS A 358 28.33 -4.70 -2.31
N SER A 359 29.41 -4.58 -1.53
CA SER A 359 30.08 -3.30 -1.32
C SER A 359 31.35 -3.20 -2.16
N LYS A 360 31.57 -2.04 -2.78
CA LYS A 360 32.74 -1.71 -3.60
C LYS A 360 33.49 -0.52 -2.97
N PRO A 361 34.83 -0.48 -3.04
CA PRO A 361 35.59 0.67 -2.60
C PRO A 361 35.25 1.92 -3.41
N VAL A 362 35.12 3.07 -2.76
CA VAL A 362 34.91 4.38 -3.38
C VAL A 362 36.14 5.23 -3.14
N LYS A 363 36.55 5.98 -4.16
CA LYS A 363 37.65 6.94 -4.07
C LYS A 363 37.11 8.26 -3.50
N THR A 364 37.64 8.68 -2.35
CA THR A 364 37.28 9.93 -1.68
C THR A 364 38.52 10.80 -1.52
N LEU A 365 38.33 12.13 -1.48
CA LEU A 365 39.40 13.08 -1.18
C LEU A 365 39.37 13.39 0.32
N ARG A 366 40.46 13.09 1.02
CA ARG A 366 40.62 13.36 2.45
C ARG A 366 41.64 14.46 2.66
N ILE A 367 41.29 15.43 3.49
CA ILE A 367 42.24 16.43 3.98
C ILE A 367 43.00 15.81 5.15
N VAL A 368 44.30 15.65 5.00
CA VAL A 368 45.19 15.09 6.01
C VAL A 368 46.06 16.23 6.56
N SER A 369 46.03 16.41 7.89
CA SER A 369 46.94 17.33 8.56
C SER A 369 48.29 16.66 8.72
N ASP A 370 49.31 17.27 8.13
CA ASP A 370 50.69 16.83 8.30
C ASP A 370 51.31 17.67 9.42
N LYS A 371 51.68 17.03 10.54
CA LYS A 371 52.14 17.71 11.76
C LYS A 371 53.34 18.62 11.43
N GLY A 372 53.08 19.93 11.34
CA GLY A 372 54.08 20.96 11.05
C GLY A 372 54.27 21.33 9.57
N LYS A 373 53.54 20.73 8.62
CA LYS A 373 53.66 21.02 7.17
C LYS A 373 52.37 21.50 6.49
N GLY A 374 51.29 21.69 7.26
CA GLY A 374 50.00 22.16 6.75
C GLY A 374 49.04 21.03 6.40
N PHE A 375 48.09 21.30 5.51
CA PHE A 375 47.08 20.33 5.06
C PHE A 375 47.39 19.87 3.65
N ARG A 376 47.30 18.55 3.40
CA ARG A 376 47.36 17.96 2.06
C ARG A 376 46.06 17.24 1.73
N VAL A 377 45.70 17.21 0.46
CA VAL A 377 44.57 16.43 -0.04
C VAL A 377 45.11 15.11 -0.58
N GLU A 378 44.63 14.00 -0.05
CA GLU A 378 44.98 12.66 -0.53
C GLU A 378 43.73 11.95 -1.05
N GLU A 379 43.88 11.22 -2.16
CA GLU A 379 42.86 10.29 -2.62
C GLU A 379 42.98 9.01 -1.80
N VAL A 380 41.91 8.66 -1.08
CA VAL A 380 41.81 7.44 -0.27
C VAL A 380 40.73 6.55 -0.85
N SER A 381 40.96 5.24 -0.83
CA SER A 381 39.93 4.27 -1.17
C SER A 381 39.30 3.77 0.12
N GLU A 382 38.03 4.10 0.33
CA GLU A 382 37.26 3.69 1.50
C GLU A 382 36.18 2.70 1.06
N LYS A 383 36.04 1.59 1.79
CA LYS A 383 34.98 0.61 1.56
C LYS A 383 33.91 0.82 2.63
N TYR A 384 32.71 1.18 2.19
CA TYR A 384 31.55 1.21 3.07
C TYR A 384 31.10 -0.21 3.37
N GLU A 385 30.81 -0.51 4.64
CA GLU A 385 30.24 -1.80 5.06
C GLU A 385 28.76 -1.60 5.42
N PRO A 386 27.82 -2.07 4.59
CA PRO A 386 26.39 -1.97 4.87
C PRO A 386 26.03 -2.73 6.14
N GLN A 387 25.09 -2.19 6.90
CA GLN A 387 24.53 -2.87 8.06
C GLN A 387 23.23 -3.54 7.66
N TYR A 388 23.20 -4.86 7.80
CA TYR A 388 22.02 -5.65 7.49
C TYR A 388 21.24 -5.99 8.74
N HIS A 389 19.93 -5.86 8.65
CA HIS A 389 19.04 -6.00 9.79
C HIS A 389 18.08 -7.18 9.61
N LEU A 390 17.78 -7.86 10.71
CA LEU A 390 16.61 -8.70 10.90
C LEU A 390 15.66 -7.99 11.85
N ARG A 391 14.37 -8.06 11.57
CA ARG A 391 13.32 -7.56 12.45
C ARG A 391 12.37 -8.69 12.78
N ILE A 392 11.99 -8.83 14.03
CA ILE A 392 10.97 -9.80 14.45
C ILE A 392 10.04 -9.17 15.46
N GLY A 393 8.77 -9.53 15.43
CA GLY A 393 7.85 -9.10 16.47
C GLY A 393 6.42 -9.52 16.22
N ALA A 394 5.54 -9.03 17.09
CA ALA A 394 4.13 -9.28 17.00
C ALA A 394 3.31 -8.14 17.60
N GLU A 395 2.07 -8.02 17.14
CA GLU A 395 1.02 -7.21 17.72
C GLU A 395 -0.19 -8.11 18.03
N TYR A 396 -0.70 -7.99 19.25
CA TYR A 396 -1.87 -8.74 19.69
C TYR A 396 -3.07 -7.80 19.67
N HIS A 397 -4.07 -8.04 18.83
CA HIS A 397 -5.13 -7.07 18.59
C HIS A 397 -6.34 -7.26 19.49
N ASN A 398 -7.03 -6.13 19.75
CA ASN A 398 -8.40 -6.08 20.27
C ASN A 398 -8.63 -6.68 21.67
N ILE A 399 -7.63 -6.62 22.56
CA ILE A 399 -7.80 -6.99 23.98
C ILE A 399 -8.86 -6.07 24.58
N ARG A 400 -10.01 -6.63 24.93
CA ARG A 400 -11.11 -5.89 25.52
C ARG A 400 -10.89 -5.64 27.01
N LEU A 401 -10.89 -4.37 27.41
CA LEU A 401 -10.75 -3.92 28.80
C LEU A 401 -12.11 -3.85 29.50
N GLY A 402 -12.84 -4.96 29.50
CA GLY A 402 -14.17 -5.06 30.13
C GLY A 402 -15.09 -6.05 29.43
N LYS A 403 -16.27 -6.28 30.01
CA LYS A 403 -17.26 -7.23 29.48
C LYS A 403 -18.25 -6.59 28.49
N SER A 404 -18.39 -5.27 28.51
CA SER A 404 -19.30 -4.54 27.62
C SER A 404 -18.80 -4.55 26.18
N GLU A 405 -19.71 -4.57 25.20
CA GLU A 405 -19.37 -4.41 23.78
C GLU A 405 -18.72 -3.05 23.49
N ASN A 406 -19.01 -2.03 24.31
CA ASN A 406 -18.43 -0.69 24.23
C ASN A 406 -17.18 -0.53 25.11
N ALA A 407 -16.62 -1.63 25.63
CA ALA A 407 -15.40 -1.55 26.42
C ALA A 407 -14.20 -1.09 25.56
N PRO A 408 -13.30 -0.26 26.11
CA PRO A 408 -12.05 0.08 25.44
C PRO A 408 -11.28 -1.17 25.03
N ARG A 409 -10.58 -1.08 23.90
CA ARG A 409 -9.72 -2.14 23.37
C ARG A 409 -8.29 -1.66 23.31
N ILE A 410 -7.34 -2.55 23.56
CA ILE A 410 -5.91 -2.28 23.38
C ILE A 410 -5.28 -3.33 22.47
N SER A 411 -4.23 -2.92 21.77
CA SER A 411 -3.42 -3.81 20.93
C SER A 411 -1.93 -3.63 21.26
N PRO A 412 -1.39 -4.34 22.27
CA PRO A 412 0.02 -4.25 22.60
C PRO A 412 0.90 -4.89 21.50
N PHE A 413 2.07 -4.31 21.29
CA PHE A 413 3.05 -4.81 20.32
C PHE A 413 4.48 -4.69 20.81
N MET A 414 5.35 -5.52 20.24
CA MET A 414 6.79 -5.45 20.42
C MET A 414 7.51 -5.98 19.19
N TYR A 415 8.53 -5.24 18.76
CA TYR A 415 9.41 -5.55 17.64
C TYR A 415 10.86 -5.36 18.04
N LEU A 416 11.72 -6.29 17.64
CA LEU A 416 13.15 -6.28 17.88
C LEU A 416 13.88 -6.20 16.54
N THR A 417 14.79 -5.25 16.43
CA THR A 417 15.71 -5.11 15.30
C THR A 417 17.10 -5.60 15.71
N MET A 418 17.70 -6.46 14.91
CA MET A 418 19.00 -7.06 15.12
C MET A 418 19.87 -6.83 13.89
N ARG A 419 21.15 -6.51 14.05
CA ARG A 419 22.12 -6.66 12.96
C ARG A 419 22.45 -8.13 12.79
N TYR A 420 22.53 -8.65 11.58
CA TYR A 420 23.03 -10.00 11.34
C TYR A 420 24.41 -9.91 10.66
N ASP A 421 25.37 -10.64 11.21
CA ASP A 421 26.81 -10.62 10.92
C ASP A 421 27.66 -9.53 11.62
N PRO A 422 28.03 -9.74 12.90
CA PRO A 422 27.53 -10.78 13.80
C PRO A 422 26.11 -10.45 14.30
N LEU A 423 25.34 -11.49 14.65
CA LEU A 423 24.00 -11.32 15.19
C LEU A 423 24.03 -10.53 16.51
N ARG A 424 23.54 -9.29 16.50
CA ARG A 424 23.57 -8.38 17.65
C ARG A 424 22.30 -7.57 17.70
N TYR A 425 21.74 -7.42 18.90
CA TYR A 425 20.68 -6.46 19.16
C TYR A 425 21.09 -5.06 18.67
N SER A 426 20.22 -4.41 17.91
CA SER A 426 20.47 -3.05 17.40
C SER A 426 19.35 -2.06 17.70
N GLY A 427 18.10 -2.53 17.86
CA GLY A 427 16.97 -1.64 18.11
C GLY A 427 15.70 -2.35 18.58
N ILE A 428 14.71 -1.55 18.98
CA ILE A 428 13.43 -1.99 19.53
C ILE A 428 12.33 -1.00 19.17
N SER A 429 11.11 -1.52 18.97
CA SER A 429 9.88 -0.73 19.03
C SER A 429 8.85 -1.48 19.87
N ALA A 430 8.29 -0.84 20.89
CA ALA A 430 7.29 -1.45 21.77
C ALA A 430 6.25 -0.44 22.19
N GLY A 431 5.00 -0.86 22.30
CA GLY A 431 3.91 0.05 22.60
C GLY A 431 2.56 -0.63 22.62
N THR A 432 1.52 0.20 22.54
CA THR A 432 0.15 -0.25 22.39
C THR A 432 -0.65 0.72 21.53
N GLU A 433 -1.52 0.19 20.70
CA GLU A 433 -2.65 0.93 20.16
C GLU A 433 -3.83 0.84 21.14
N PHE A 434 -4.72 1.83 21.13
CA PHE A 434 -5.94 1.84 21.92
C PHE A 434 -7.11 2.34 21.07
N ASN A 435 -8.27 1.71 21.25
CA ASN A 435 -9.52 2.05 20.60
C ASN A 435 -10.60 2.19 21.67
N VAL A 436 -11.18 3.39 21.80
CA VAL A 436 -12.22 3.70 22.78
C VAL A 436 -13.52 4.00 22.02
N PRO A 437 -14.51 3.09 22.06
CA PRO A 437 -15.81 3.35 21.45
C PRO A 437 -16.48 4.57 22.10
N ILE A 438 -16.79 5.59 21.29
CA ILE A 438 -17.56 6.77 21.73
C ILE A 438 -19.05 6.53 21.46
N SER A 439 -19.35 5.92 20.31
CA SER A 439 -20.70 5.55 19.87
C SER A 439 -20.61 4.37 18.89
N PRO A 440 -21.74 3.77 18.44
CA PRO A 440 -21.71 2.69 17.45
C PRO A 440 -21.02 3.05 16.12
N ARG A 441 -20.87 4.34 15.81
CA ARG A 441 -20.25 4.83 14.57
C ARG A 441 -18.89 5.49 14.76
N PHE A 442 -18.48 5.79 15.99
CA PHE A 442 -17.29 6.59 16.25
C PHE A 442 -16.44 5.97 17.36
N GLU A 443 -15.15 5.88 17.12
CA GLU A 443 -14.15 5.37 18.06
C GLU A 443 -13.00 6.38 18.15
N LEU A 444 -12.56 6.71 19.36
CA LEU A 444 -11.28 7.38 19.56
C LEU A 444 -10.17 6.33 19.36
N THR A 445 -9.20 6.63 18.52
CA THR A 445 -8.04 5.77 18.31
C THR A 445 -6.78 6.46 18.82
N GLY A 446 -5.77 5.69 19.17
CA GLY A 446 -4.46 6.25 19.41
C GLY A 446 -3.40 5.18 19.61
N LYS A 447 -2.15 5.64 19.69
CA LYS A 447 -0.97 4.81 19.82
C LYS A 447 0.01 5.48 20.76
N ALA A 448 0.57 4.70 21.67
CA ALA A 448 1.67 5.11 22.51
C ALA A 448 2.80 4.09 22.33
N ASP A 449 3.97 4.56 21.89
CA ASP A 449 5.09 3.68 21.59
C ASP A 449 6.43 4.28 21.98
N TYR A 450 7.40 3.41 22.23
CA TYR A 450 8.80 3.75 22.34
C TYR A 450 9.54 3.04 21.22
N SER A 451 10.32 3.78 20.42
CA SER A 451 11.19 3.22 19.40
C SER A 451 12.61 3.74 19.52
N ARG A 452 13.59 2.88 19.25
CA ARG A 452 15.01 3.25 19.19
C ARG A 452 15.72 2.35 18.20
N ASN A 453 16.38 2.94 17.21
CA ASN A 453 17.04 2.22 16.11
C ASN A 453 16.19 1.09 15.48
N ASP A 454 14.86 1.20 15.50
CA ASP A 454 13.99 0.26 14.80
C ASP A 454 13.95 0.64 13.33
N ILE A 455 14.27 -0.32 12.45
CA ILE A 455 14.40 -0.05 11.02
C ILE A 455 13.05 0.39 10.41
N MET A 456 11.93 -0.13 10.90
CA MET A 456 10.61 0.26 10.39
C MET A 456 10.17 1.62 10.93
N GLU A 457 10.23 1.84 12.25
CA GLU A 457 9.75 3.09 12.83
C GLU A 457 10.70 4.26 12.55
N ASN A 458 12.02 4.09 12.72
CA ASN A 458 12.97 5.19 12.64
C ASN A 458 13.52 5.41 11.22
N THR A 459 13.73 4.36 10.42
CA THR A 459 14.28 4.50 9.05
C THR A 459 13.19 4.58 7.98
N VAL A 460 12.27 3.62 7.92
CA VAL A 460 11.23 3.58 6.88
C VAL A 460 10.16 4.65 7.11
N LYS A 461 9.62 4.71 8.34
CA LYS A 461 8.60 5.69 8.71
C LYS A 461 9.20 7.03 9.12
N GLY A 462 10.50 7.14 9.36
CA GLY A 462 11.14 8.42 9.72
C GLY A 462 10.65 9.01 11.04
N LYS A 463 10.21 8.18 11.99
CA LYS A 463 9.83 8.64 13.33
C LYS A 463 11.07 8.93 14.17
N ASN A 464 10.93 9.91 15.06
CA ASN A 464 11.96 10.21 16.04
C ASN A 464 12.16 9.05 17.01
N GLU A 465 13.39 8.90 17.49
CA GLU A 465 13.69 7.99 18.60
C GLU A 465 13.03 8.47 19.89
N GLY A 466 12.71 7.53 20.77
CA GLY A 466 12.08 7.78 22.06
C GLY A 466 10.59 7.49 22.03
N PHE A 467 9.85 8.20 22.89
CA PHE A 467 8.41 8.05 23.03
C PHE A 467 7.65 8.84 21.96
N ASN A 468 6.71 8.18 21.32
CA ASN A 468 5.77 8.77 20.36
C ASN A 468 4.35 8.52 20.84
N PHE A 469 3.48 9.52 20.61
CA PHE A 469 2.06 9.45 20.93
C PHE A 469 1.28 9.98 19.74
N SER A 470 0.24 9.26 19.36
CA SER A 470 -0.73 9.71 18.36
C SER A 470 -2.14 9.46 18.84
N VAL A 471 -3.06 10.33 18.44
CA VAL A 471 -4.49 10.24 18.72
C VAL A 471 -5.25 10.58 17.45
N GLY A 472 -6.39 9.94 17.25
CA GLY A 472 -7.26 10.17 16.13
C GLY A 472 -8.70 9.77 16.41
N LEU A 473 -9.53 9.94 15.39
CA LEU A 473 -10.91 9.52 15.38
C LEU A 473 -11.13 8.57 14.21
N MET A 474 -11.78 7.44 14.48
CA MET A 474 -12.29 6.54 13.46
C MET A 474 -13.82 6.64 13.39
N GLY A 475 -14.36 6.80 12.19
CA GLY A 475 -15.80 6.86 11.92
C GLY A 475 -16.24 5.82 10.90
N ARG A 476 -17.40 5.18 11.09
CA ARG A 476 -18.04 4.25 10.14
C ARG A 476 -19.26 4.90 9.49
N PHE A 477 -19.41 4.79 8.17
CA PHE A 477 -20.43 5.56 7.42
C PHE A 477 -20.88 4.92 6.10
#